data_AF-A0A8S4BLY2-F1
#
_entry.id   AF-A0A8S4BLY2-F1
#
_cell.length_a   1.000
_cell.length_b   1.000
_cell.length_c   1.000
_cell.angle_alpha   90.00
_cell.angle_beta   90.00
_cell.angle_gamma   90.00
#
_symmetry.space_group_name_H-M   'P 1'
#
loop_
_entity.id
_entity.type
_entity.pdbx_description
1 polymer ?
#
loop_
_entity_poly.entity_id
_entity_poly.type
_entity_poly.pdbx_seq_one_letter_code
_entity_poly.pdbx_strand_id
1 'polypeptide(L)'
;IPQVAVVTHIDEACKETEKDLKNVHKSKFLKSKMMEINSGTGIPLNCILPVKNYSKDIEQHPEMDAPILSAMKQILDFGDE
;
A
#
# COMPACT_ATOMS: atom_id res chain seq x y z
N ILE A 1 0.88 -7.62 20.03
CA ILE A 1 0.22 -8.10 18.80
C ILE A 1 0.60 -7.16 17.68
N PRO A 2 1.46 -7.59 16.75
CA PRO A 2 1.84 -6.79 15.60
C PRO A 2 0.65 -6.55 14.67
N GLN A 3 0.60 -5.38 14.05
CA GLN A 3 -0.50 -4.94 13.18
C GLN A 3 0.07 -4.31 11.91
N VAL A 4 -0.50 -4.68 10.77
CA VAL A 4 -0.17 -4.14 9.45
C VAL A 4 -1.45 -3.62 8.81
N ALA A 5 -1.40 -2.43 8.23
CA ALA A 5 -2.52 -1.87 7.47
C ALA A 5 -2.24 -1.98 5.97
N VAL A 6 -3.18 -2.55 5.22
CA VAL A 6 -3.09 -2.66 3.76
C VAL A 6 -4.09 -1.69 3.15
N VAL A 7 -3.61 -0.73 2.36
CA VAL A 7 -4.43 0.26 1.66
C VAL A 7 -4.57 -0.20 0.21
N THR A 8 -5.76 -0.64 -0.17
CA THR A 8 -6.04 -1.22 -1.49
C THR A 8 -6.58 -0.18 -2.48
N HIS A 9 -6.70 -0.55 -3.76
CA HIS A 9 -7.26 0.29 -4.84
C HIS A 9 -6.56 1.64 -5.01
N ILE A 10 -5.23 1.68 -4.82
CA ILE A 10 -4.43 2.90 -4.89
C ILE A 10 -4.40 3.53 -6.30
N ASP A 11 -4.61 2.73 -7.34
CA ASP A 11 -4.73 3.14 -8.74
C ASP A 11 -6.02 3.94 -8.99
N GLU A 12 -7.07 3.67 -8.23
CA GLU A 12 -8.35 4.39 -8.35
C GLU A 12 -8.46 5.56 -7.35
N ALA A 13 -7.47 5.73 -6.48
CA ALA A 13 -7.52 6.68 -5.37
C ALA A 13 -7.42 8.15 -5.80
N CYS A 14 -6.61 8.49 -6.81
CA CYS A 14 -6.52 9.84 -7.36
C CYS A 14 -5.98 9.87 -8.79
N LYS A 15 -6.17 11.00 -9.49
CA LYS A 15 -5.71 11.21 -10.88
C LYS A 15 -4.21 11.03 -11.07
N GLU A 16 -3.41 11.19 -10.02
CA GLU A 16 -1.94 11.04 -10.09
C GLU A 16 -1.54 9.56 -10.16
N THR A 17 -2.20 8.72 -9.37
CA THR A 17 -1.94 7.28 -9.31
C THR A 17 -2.69 6.48 -10.37
N GLU A 18 -3.84 6.98 -10.82
CA GLU A 18 -4.56 6.48 -12.01
C GLU A 18 -3.69 6.61 -13.27
N LYS A 19 -2.96 7.73 -13.40
CA LYS A 19 -2.05 7.96 -14.54
C LYS A 19 -0.78 7.15 -14.47
N ASP A 20 -0.18 7.07 -13.28
CA ASP A 20 1.07 6.34 -13.06
C ASP A 20 1.17 5.92 -11.59
N LEU A 21 1.10 4.60 -11.35
CA LEU A 21 1.22 3.99 -10.02
C LEU A 21 2.53 4.35 -9.32
N LYS A 22 3.59 4.72 -10.03
CA LYS A 22 4.86 5.19 -9.43
C LYS A 22 4.66 6.48 -8.63
N ASN A 23 3.55 7.19 -8.85
CA ASN A 23 3.19 8.36 -8.06
C ASN A 23 2.55 8.01 -6.71
N VAL A 24 2.42 6.74 -6.32
CA VAL A 24 1.83 6.36 -5.01
C VAL A 24 2.53 7.07 -3.83
N HIS A 25 3.86 7.20 -3.89
CA HIS A 25 4.66 7.89 -2.88
C HIS A 25 4.80 9.41 -3.11
N LYS A 26 4.28 9.93 -4.22
CA LYS A 26 4.29 11.37 -4.55
C LYS A 26 2.92 12.01 -4.31
N SER A 27 1.85 11.24 -4.45
CA SER A 27 0.47 11.65 -4.26
C SER A 27 0.27 12.25 -2.88
N LYS A 28 -0.12 13.53 -2.85
CA LYS A 28 -0.47 14.22 -1.60
C LYS A 28 -1.69 13.61 -0.94
N PHE A 29 -2.64 13.13 -1.77
CA PHE A 29 -3.85 12.48 -1.31
C PHE A 29 -3.53 11.19 -0.52
N LEU A 30 -2.73 10.30 -1.10
CA LEU A 30 -2.35 9.05 -0.44
C LEU A 30 -1.51 9.28 0.81
N LYS A 31 -0.59 10.25 0.80
CA LYS A 31 0.16 10.64 2.00
C LYS A 31 -0.75 11.11 3.13
N SER A 32 -1.75 11.95 2.83
CA SER A 32 -2.73 12.39 3.83
C SER A 32 -3.49 11.21 4.40
N LYS A 33 -3.96 10.29 3.54
CA LYS A 33 -4.68 9.09 3.97
C LYS A 33 -3.84 8.17 4.86
N MET A 34 -2.57 7.98 4.54
CA MET A 34 -1.65 7.21 5.40
C MET A 34 -1.43 7.89 6.76
N MET A 35 -1.32 9.23 6.79
CA MET A 35 -1.22 9.98 8.05
C MET A 35 -2.51 9.89 8.88
N GLU A 36 -3.68 9.92 8.24
CA GLU A 36 -4.98 9.71 8.91
C GLU A 36 -5.06 8.32 9.53
N ILE A 37 -4.65 7.27 8.80
CA ILE A 37 -4.60 5.89 9.33
C ILE A 37 -3.65 5.80 10.51
N ASN A 38 -2.43 6.31 10.38
CA ASN A 38 -1.45 6.33 11.48
C ASN A 38 -2.03 7.05 12.71
N SER A 39 -2.59 8.24 12.53
CA SER A 39 -3.16 9.03 13.64
C SER A 39 -4.37 8.35 14.28
N GLY A 40 -5.21 7.66 13.50
CA GLY A 40 -6.43 7.03 13.97
C GLY A 40 -6.23 5.63 14.59
N THR A 41 -5.18 4.91 14.18
CA THR A 41 -4.93 3.52 14.60
C THR A 41 -3.68 3.34 15.45
N GLY A 42 -2.76 4.31 15.42
CA GLY A 42 -1.43 4.19 16.01
C GLY A 42 -0.46 3.30 15.21
N ILE A 43 -0.88 2.79 14.03
CA ILE A 43 -0.03 1.95 13.18
C ILE A 43 1.07 2.82 12.55
N PRO A 44 2.36 2.49 12.76
CA PRO A 44 3.47 3.22 12.17
C PRO A 44 3.38 3.31 10.64
N LEU A 45 3.79 4.44 10.05
CA LEU A 45 3.71 4.68 8.59
C LEU A 45 4.45 3.61 7.76
N ASN A 46 5.51 3.00 8.30
CA ASN A 46 6.25 1.92 7.64
C ASN A 46 5.49 0.58 7.60
N CYS A 47 4.43 0.44 8.41
CA CYS A 47 3.52 -0.71 8.45
C CYS A 47 2.19 -0.43 7.73
N ILE A 48 2.08 0.70 7.02
CA ILE A 48 0.92 1.05 6.19
C ILE A 48 1.31 0.90 4.73
N LEU A 49 0.79 -0.13 4.09
CA LEU A 49 1.30 -0.61 2.81
C LEU A 49 0.27 -0.36 1.70
N PRO A 50 0.57 0.55 0.76
CA PRO A 50 -0.28 0.79 -0.39
C PRO A 50 -0.12 -0.35 -1.41
N VAL A 51 -1.23 -0.95 -1.83
CA VAL A 51 -1.24 -2.03 -2.82
C VAL A 51 -2.32 -1.79 -3.87
N LYS A 52 -2.01 -2.13 -5.13
CA LYS A 52 -3.03 -2.26 -6.17
C LYS A 52 -3.61 -3.68 -6.12
N ASN A 53 -4.91 -3.80 -6.31
CA ASN A 53 -5.58 -5.09 -6.37
C ASN A 53 -5.49 -5.69 -7.78
N TYR A 54 -5.18 -6.99 -7.88
CA TYR A 54 -5.30 -7.73 -9.14
C TYR A 54 -6.78 -8.00 -9.43
N SER A 55 -7.46 -7.02 -10.02
CA SER A 55 -8.85 -7.20 -10.44
C SER A 55 -8.96 -7.56 -11.93
N LYS A 56 -7.99 -7.14 -12.76
CA LYS A 56 -8.02 -7.29 -14.22
C LYS A 56 -6.67 -7.58 -14.88
N ASP A 57 -5.57 -7.49 -14.14
CA ASP A 57 -4.22 -7.65 -14.68
C ASP A 57 -3.79 -9.13 -14.61
N ILE A 58 -3.45 -9.69 -15.77
CA ILE A 58 -2.99 -11.08 -15.94
C ILE A 58 -1.46 -11.13 -16.04
N GLU A 59 -0.82 -10.02 -16.40
CA GLU A 59 0.64 -9.90 -16.56
C GLU A 59 1.30 -9.36 -15.27
N GLN A 60 2.53 -9.82 -15.03
CA GLN A 60 3.35 -9.38 -13.90
C GLN A 60 3.93 -7.98 -14.18
N HIS A 61 3.69 -7.06 -13.27
CA HIS A 61 4.21 -5.70 -13.34
C HIS A 61 5.02 -5.42 -12.07
N PRO A 62 6.35 -5.22 -12.15
CA PRO A 62 7.19 -5.00 -10.98
C PRO A 62 6.70 -3.86 -10.06
N GLU A 63 6.15 -2.79 -10.65
CA GLU A 63 5.54 -1.68 -9.93
C GLU A 63 4.27 -2.04 -9.14
N MET A 64 3.56 -3.11 -9.52
CA MET A 64 2.36 -3.62 -8.84
C MET A 64 2.70 -4.78 -7.89
N ASP A 65 3.61 -5.64 -8.33
CA ASP A 65 3.99 -6.88 -7.66
C ASP A 65 4.91 -6.60 -6.46
N ALA A 66 5.82 -5.62 -6.55
CA ALA A 66 6.75 -5.34 -5.46
C ALA A 66 6.06 -4.85 -4.17
N PRO A 67 5.08 -3.91 -4.21
CA PRO A 67 4.36 -3.51 -3.02
C PRO A 67 3.60 -4.65 -2.33
N ILE A 68 2.92 -5.52 -3.08
CA ILE A 68 2.16 -6.63 -2.49
C ILE A 68 3.07 -7.73 -1.95
N LEU A 69 4.17 -8.07 -2.65
CA LEU A 69 5.16 -9.02 -2.14
C LEU A 69 5.85 -8.49 -0.88
N SER A 70 6.15 -7.19 -0.83
CA SER A 70 6.68 -6.52 0.37
C SER A 70 5.67 -6.58 1.53
N ALA A 71 4.38 -6.40 1.25
CA ALA A 71 3.33 -6.55 2.26
C ALA A 71 3.20 -7.96 2.79
N MET A 72 3.19 -8.97 1.92
CA MET A 72 3.16 -10.37 2.35
C MET A 72 4.39 -10.72 3.17
N LYS A 73 5.58 -10.26 2.77
CA LYS A 73 6.81 -10.47 3.53
C LYS A 73 6.72 -9.84 4.93
N GLN A 74 6.30 -8.58 5.04
CA GLN A 74 6.12 -7.95 6.36
C GLN A 74 5.12 -8.70 7.24
N ILE A 75 4.00 -9.17 6.68
CA ILE A 75 3.01 -9.94 7.44
C ILE A 75 3.63 -11.25 7.95
N LEU A 76 4.44 -11.93 7.14
CA LEU A 76 5.14 -13.15 7.56
C LEU A 76 6.20 -12.85 8.62
N ASP A 77 7.00 -11.80 8.44
CA ASP A 77 8.03 -11.37 9.40
C ASP A 77 7.41 -11.05 10.77
N PHE A 78 6.22 -10.44 10.80
CA PHE A 78 5.47 -10.18 12.04
C PHE A 78 4.78 -11.42 12.64
N GLY A 79 4.55 -12.46 11.86
CA GLY A 79 3.90 -13.69 12.30
C GLY A 79 4.86 -14.76 12.83
N ASP A 80 6.15 -14.62 12.54
CA ASP A 80 7.24 -15.49 13.02
C ASP A 80 7.81 -15.03 14.39
N GLU A 81 7.43 -13.83 14.84
CA GLU A 81 7.67 -13.30 16.21
C GLU A 81 6.58 -13.71 17.21
#